data_AF-A0A2A2K4Q8-F1
#
_entry.id   AF-A0A2A2K4Q8-F1
#
_cell.length_a   1.000
_cell.length_b   1.000
_cell.length_c   1.000
_cell.angle_alpha   90.00
_cell.angle_beta   90.00
_cell.angle_gamma   90.00
#
_symmetry.space_group_name_H-M   'P 1'
#
loop_
_entity.id
_entity.type
_entity.pdbx_description
1 polymer ?
#
loop_
_entity_poly.entity_id
_entity_poly.type
_entity_poly.pdbx_seq_one_letter_code
_entity_poly.pdbx_strand_id
1 'polypeptide(L)'
;MLALHARVPGRAPPKPADVVASRVAFTDTREQARQEFFVRGTAQTQVAAAPAEAHRPRFTNPVAGSVYALDPDIPADRQRLVIGVSGSAAAHRIQLDSRDLGPADHGEPVMPGPGLHRLRLVDDGGRIVDQILFTVR
;
A
#
# COMPACT_ATOMS: atom_id res chain seq x y z
N MET A 1 -28.84 3.15 -20.49
CA MET A 1 -29.10 4.48 -21.09
C MET A 1 -28.62 4.46 -22.54
N LEU A 2 -29.50 4.24 -23.51
CA LEU A 2 -29.12 4.12 -24.94
C LEU A 2 -29.64 5.27 -25.82
N ALA A 3 -30.36 6.25 -25.26
CA ALA A 3 -31.09 7.26 -26.05
C ALA A 3 -30.65 8.72 -25.85
N LEU A 4 -29.83 9.05 -24.84
CA LEU A 4 -29.34 10.42 -24.66
C LEU A 4 -28.25 10.73 -25.70
N HIS A 5 -28.36 11.87 -26.39
CA HIS A 5 -27.50 12.30 -27.51
C HIS A 5 -27.56 11.46 -28.81
N ALA A 6 -28.56 10.58 -28.97
CA ALA A 6 -28.68 9.71 -30.15
C ALA A 6 -28.88 10.45 -31.49
N ARG A 7 -29.48 11.66 -31.46
CA ARG A 7 -29.72 12.49 -32.66
C ARG A 7 -29.02 13.84 -32.63
N VAL A 8 -28.70 14.33 -31.43
CA VAL A 8 -28.04 15.62 -31.22
C VAL A 8 -26.82 15.34 -30.36
N PRO A 9 -25.60 15.40 -30.95
CA PRO A 9 -24.37 15.28 -30.18
C PRO A 9 -24.37 16.25 -29.00
N GLY A 10 -23.91 15.79 -27.85
CA GLY A 10 -23.70 16.67 -26.71
C GLY A 10 -22.69 17.76 -27.06
N ARG A 11 -22.97 18.99 -26.62
CA ARG A 11 -22.02 20.10 -26.74
C ARG A 11 -21.36 20.33 -25.40
N ALA A 12 -20.04 20.27 -25.36
CA ALA A 12 -19.30 20.60 -24.15
C ALA A 12 -19.53 22.08 -23.78
N PRO A 13 -19.78 22.40 -22.51
CA PRO A 13 -19.87 23.79 -22.06
C PRO A 13 -18.52 24.50 -22.23
N PRO A 14 -18.51 25.84 -22.35
CA PRO A 14 -17.27 26.59 -22.36
C PRO A 14 -16.52 26.38 -21.04
N LYS A 15 -15.18 26.31 -21.11
CA LYS A 15 -14.34 26.20 -19.93
C LYS A 15 -14.54 27.43 -19.02
N PRO A 16 -14.78 27.26 -17.71
CA PRO A 16 -14.82 28.38 -16.77
C PRO A 16 -13.53 29.22 -16.83
N ALA A 17 -13.66 30.53 -16.64
CA ALA A 17 -12.55 31.48 -16.81
C ALA A 17 -11.44 31.29 -15.75
N ASP A 18 -11.80 30.81 -14.57
CA ASP A 18 -10.93 30.53 -13.43
C ASP A 18 -10.31 29.13 -13.47
N VAL A 19 -10.69 28.28 -14.42
CA VAL A 19 -10.09 26.95 -14.59
C VAL A 19 -8.92 27.03 -15.57
N VAL A 20 -7.75 26.54 -15.17
CA VAL A 20 -6.54 26.45 -16.00
C VAL A 20 -6.21 24.99 -16.29
N ALA A 21 -5.65 24.73 -17.47
CA ALA A 21 -5.16 23.40 -17.84
C ALA A 21 -3.65 23.36 -17.62
N SER A 22 -3.15 22.33 -16.95
CA SER A 22 -1.73 22.12 -16.69
C SER A 22 -1.34 20.68 -17.07
N ARG A 23 -0.11 20.48 -17.57
CA ARG A 23 0.42 19.13 -17.79
C ARG A 23 1.04 18.65 -16.49
N VAL A 24 0.50 17.57 -15.93
CA VAL A 24 0.93 16.97 -14.66
C VAL A 24 1.75 15.72 -14.92
N ALA A 25 2.92 15.64 -14.31
CA ALA A 25 3.71 14.41 -14.24
C ALA A 25 3.47 13.72 -12.89
N PHE A 26 3.25 12.41 -12.91
CA PHE A 26 3.05 11.60 -11.71
C PHE A 26 4.34 10.84 -11.41
N THR A 27 5.14 11.33 -10.45
CA THR A 27 6.41 10.70 -10.09
C THR A 27 6.17 9.47 -9.21
N ASP A 28 7.09 8.51 -9.24
CA ASP A 28 7.06 7.29 -8.41
C ASP A 28 5.81 6.42 -8.59
N THR A 29 5.09 6.61 -9.70
CA THR A 29 3.95 5.79 -10.14
C THR A 29 4.16 5.32 -11.57
N ARG A 30 3.31 4.39 -12.04
CA ARG A 30 3.28 3.97 -13.46
C ARG A 30 2.34 4.84 -14.32
N GLU A 31 1.83 5.94 -13.79
CA GLU A 31 0.88 6.79 -14.50
C GLU A 31 1.59 7.71 -15.51
N GLN A 32 0.99 7.87 -16.69
CA GLN A 32 1.52 8.76 -17.72
C GLN A 32 1.20 10.22 -17.42
N ALA A 33 2.11 11.12 -17.80
CA ALA A 33 1.86 12.55 -17.71
C ALA A 33 0.68 12.97 -18.60
N ARG A 34 -0.32 13.61 -18.00
CA ARG A 34 -1.57 14.01 -18.67
C ARG A 34 -1.95 15.46 -18.36
N GLN A 35 -2.89 15.98 -19.13
CA GLN A 35 -3.46 17.28 -18.86
C GLN A 35 -4.50 17.16 -17.74
N GLU A 36 -4.37 18.01 -16.73
CA GLU A 36 -5.30 18.14 -15.62
C GLU A 36 -5.80 19.59 -15.53
N PHE A 37 -6.95 19.78 -14.90
CA PHE A 37 -7.60 21.08 -14.76
C PHE A 37 -7.62 21.53 -13.30
N PHE A 38 -7.26 22.79 -13.06
CA PHE A 38 -7.13 23.36 -11.73
C PHE A 38 -7.83 24.70 -11.63
N VAL A 39 -8.26 25.08 -10.42
CA VAL A 39 -8.60 26.47 -10.13
C VAL A 39 -7.33 27.32 -10.26
N ARG A 40 -7.47 28.53 -10.80
CA ARG A 40 -6.34 29.46 -10.98
C ARG A 40 -5.66 29.70 -9.64
N GLY A 41 -4.34 29.47 -9.61
CA GLY A 41 -3.52 29.58 -8.40
C GLY A 41 -3.33 28.28 -7.62
N THR A 42 -4.02 27.18 -7.99
CA THR A 42 -3.85 25.86 -7.34
C THR A 42 -3.20 24.81 -8.24
N ALA A 43 -2.74 25.22 -9.43
CA ALA A 43 -2.15 24.30 -10.39
C ALA A 43 -0.85 23.70 -9.86
N GLN A 44 -0.76 22.37 -9.92
CA GLN A 44 0.46 21.60 -9.68
C GLN A 44 0.95 21.04 -11.01
N THR A 45 2.27 20.90 -11.16
CA THR A 45 2.91 20.30 -12.35
C THR A 45 3.47 18.92 -12.07
N GLN A 46 3.60 18.56 -10.78
CA GLN A 46 4.06 17.26 -10.32
C GLN A 46 3.18 16.77 -9.17
N VAL A 47 2.85 15.49 -9.22
CA VAL A 47 2.20 14.78 -8.12
C VAL A 47 3.10 13.59 -7.80
N ALA A 48 3.57 13.53 -6.56
CA ALA A 48 4.45 12.46 -6.09
C ALA A 48 3.74 11.64 -5.01
N ALA A 49 4.12 10.37 -4.88
CA ALA A 49 3.79 9.62 -3.67
C ALA A 49 4.44 10.28 -2.46
N ALA A 50 3.76 10.24 -1.31
CA ALA A 50 4.39 10.68 -0.07
C ALA A 50 5.57 9.76 0.26
N PRO A 51 6.69 10.33 0.73
CA PRO A 51 7.87 9.54 1.06
C PRO A 51 7.59 8.61 2.25
N ALA A 52 8.34 7.52 2.38
CA ALA A 52 8.10 6.50 3.41
C ALA A 52 8.19 7.09 4.84
N GLU A 53 9.00 8.11 5.03
CA GLU A 53 9.20 8.85 6.29
C GLU A 53 7.96 9.64 6.70
N ALA A 54 7.08 10.01 5.75
CA ALA A 54 5.81 10.66 6.05
C ALA A 54 4.74 9.69 6.57
N HIS A 55 5.01 8.38 6.51
CA HIS A 55 4.10 7.34 6.95
C HIS A 55 4.58 6.68 8.24
N ARG A 56 3.66 6.51 9.19
CA ARG A 56 3.90 5.67 10.37
C ARG A 56 4.14 4.22 9.93
N PRO A 57 5.20 3.55 10.44
CA PRO A 57 5.46 2.15 10.15
C PRO A 57 4.30 1.23 10.55
N ARG A 58 3.88 0.35 9.64
CA ARG A 58 2.80 -0.63 9.87
C ARG A 58 2.87 -1.84 8.94
N PHE A 59 2.28 -2.96 9.36
CA PHE A 59 2.11 -4.13 8.51
C PHE A 59 1.15 -3.87 7.35
N THR A 60 1.51 -4.35 6.17
CA THR A 60 0.67 -4.37 4.96
C THR A 60 0.38 -5.79 4.49
N ASN A 61 1.17 -6.77 4.90
CA ASN A 61 0.91 -8.18 4.69
C ASN A 61 1.59 -9.00 5.81
N PRO A 62 0.90 -9.93 6.45
CA PRO A 62 -0.55 -10.04 6.52
C PRO A 62 -1.19 -8.78 7.13
N VAL A 63 -2.47 -8.57 6.85
CA VAL A 63 -3.29 -7.55 7.54
C VAL A 63 -4.02 -8.19 8.72
N ALA A 64 -4.58 -7.37 9.62
CA ALA A 64 -5.34 -7.88 10.75
C ALA A 64 -6.51 -8.77 10.29
N GLY A 65 -6.55 -9.99 10.82
CA GLY A 65 -7.58 -10.97 10.50
C GLY A 65 -7.33 -11.78 9.23
N SER A 66 -6.19 -11.63 8.54
CA SER A 66 -5.85 -12.48 7.39
C SER A 66 -5.89 -13.97 7.76
N VAL A 67 -6.39 -14.79 6.85
CA VAL A 67 -6.43 -16.26 6.97
C VAL A 67 -5.71 -16.87 5.79
N TYR A 68 -4.73 -17.72 6.06
CA TYR A 68 -3.98 -18.49 5.06
C TYR A 68 -4.29 -19.98 5.25
N ALA A 69 -4.37 -20.73 4.16
CA ALA A 69 -4.51 -22.18 4.19
C ALA A 69 -3.23 -22.82 3.63
N LEU A 70 -2.72 -23.85 4.30
CA LEU A 70 -1.64 -24.67 3.77
C LEU A 70 -2.22 -25.72 2.82
N ASP A 71 -1.67 -25.77 1.61
CA ASP A 71 -2.10 -26.69 0.57
C ASP A 71 -1.08 -27.86 0.46
N PRO A 72 -1.49 -29.12 0.67
CA PRO A 72 -0.58 -30.26 0.59
C PRO A 72 0.02 -30.48 -0.82
N ASP A 73 -0.62 -29.94 -1.86
CA ASP A 73 -0.15 -30.10 -3.25
C ASP A 73 0.89 -29.04 -3.64
N ILE A 74 1.03 -27.97 -2.86
CA ILE A 74 2.02 -26.91 -3.12
C ILE A 74 3.33 -27.24 -2.38
N PRO A 75 4.49 -27.24 -3.05
CA PRO A 75 5.79 -27.39 -2.38
C PRO A 75 6.00 -26.37 -1.26
N ALA A 76 6.56 -26.79 -0.13
CA ALA A 76 6.70 -25.96 1.08
C ALA A 76 7.49 -24.65 0.84
N ASP A 77 8.51 -24.69 -0.01
CA ASP A 77 9.29 -23.52 -0.41
C ASP A 77 8.48 -22.46 -1.16
N ARG A 78 7.36 -22.87 -1.78
CA ARG A 78 6.40 -22.00 -2.49
C ARG A 78 5.22 -21.56 -1.64
N GLN A 79 5.13 -22.02 -0.39
CA GLN A 79 4.07 -21.65 0.56
C GLN A 79 4.53 -20.67 1.63
N ARG A 80 5.75 -20.10 1.51
CA ARG A 80 6.27 -19.14 2.48
C ARG A 80 5.54 -17.79 2.38
N LEU A 81 5.15 -17.26 3.53
CA LEU A 81 4.54 -15.95 3.71
C LEU A 81 5.60 -14.86 3.76
N VAL A 82 5.49 -13.89 2.85
CA VAL A 82 6.29 -12.66 2.91
C VAL A 82 5.61 -11.66 3.83
N ILE A 83 6.33 -11.17 4.84
CA ILE A 83 5.83 -10.11 5.72
C ILE A 83 6.14 -8.77 5.07
N GLY A 84 5.09 -8.01 4.78
CA GLY A 84 5.15 -6.66 4.22
C GLY A 84 4.98 -5.60 5.30
N VAL A 85 5.84 -4.60 5.26
CA VAL A 85 5.78 -3.40 6.10
C VAL A 85 5.82 -2.17 5.21
N SER A 86 5.07 -1.13 5.58
CA SER A 86 5.10 0.19 4.93
C SER A 86 5.59 1.25 5.91
N GLY A 87 6.03 2.39 5.38
CA GLY A 87 6.64 3.47 6.16
C GLY A 87 8.13 3.25 6.40
N SER A 88 8.80 4.23 7.03
CA SER A 88 10.23 4.12 7.35
C SER A 88 10.48 3.15 8.51
N ALA A 89 10.75 1.89 8.18
CA ALA A 89 10.84 0.79 9.14
C ALA A 89 12.28 0.27 9.37
N ALA A 90 13.32 0.92 8.83
CA ALA A 90 14.71 0.45 8.91
C ALA A 90 15.23 0.24 10.34
N ALA A 91 14.77 1.06 11.30
CA ALA A 91 15.12 0.94 12.72
C ALA A 91 14.21 -0.03 13.51
N HIS A 92 13.27 -0.72 12.84
CA HIS A 92 12.29 -1.58 13.50
C HIS A 92 12.61 -3.05 13.30
N ARG A 93 12.10 -3.87 14.22
CA ARG A 93 12.20 -5.33 14.17
C ARG A 93 10.83 -5.98 14.11
N ILE A 94 10.75 -7.11 13.43
CA ILE A 94 9.55 -7.92 13.33
C ILE A 94 9.66 -9.06 14.34
N GLN A 95 8.63 -9.21 15.18
CA GLN A 95 8.44 -10.39 16.03
C GLN A 95 7.21 -11.16 15.57
N LEU A 96 7.38 -12.47 15.39
CA LEU A 96 6.30 -13.43 15.16
C LEU A 96 6.15 -14.31 16.39
N ASP A 97 5.05 -14.13 17.11
CA ASP A 97 4.78 -14.74 18.41
C ASP A 97 5.87 -14.43 19.45
N SER A 98 6.76 -15.38 19.70
CA SER A 98 7.93 -15.27 20.58
C SER A 98 9.25 -15.24 19.81
N ARG A 99 9.22 -15.38 18.49
CA ARG A 99 10.40 -15.41 17.62
C ARG A 99 10.68 -14.02 17.07
N ASP A 100 11.90 -13.54 17.29
CA ASP A 100 12.43 -12.38 16.58
C ASP A 100 12.84 -12.80 15.15
N LEU A 101 12.25 -12.15 14.16
CA LEU A 101 12.51 -12.40 12.74
C LEU A 101 13.58 -11.45 12.16
N GLY A 102 14.01 -10.44 12.92
CA GLY A 102 15.02 -9.49 12.47
C GLY A 102 14.47 -8.14 12.01
N PRO A 103 15.30 -7.36 11.30
CA PRO A 103 14.94 -6.04 10.77
C PRO A 103 13.69 -6.07 9.88
N ALA A 104 12.89 -5.00 9.92
CA ALA A 104 11.62 -4.92 9.19
C ALA A 104 11.75 -4.55 7.71
N ASP A 105 12.89 -4.00 7.30
CA ASP A 105 13.24 -3.69 5.90
C ASP A 105 13.84 -4.90 5.15
N HIS A 106 14.27 -5.93 5.88
CA HIS A 106 14.91 -7.13 5.35
C HIS A 106 14.35 -8.40 6.03
N GLY A 107 13.09 -8.72 5.71
CA GLY A 107 12.44 -9.93 6.20
C GLY A 107 12.59 -11.11 5.23
N GLU A 108 13.19 -12.21 5.68
CA GLU A 108 13.07 -13.48 4.97
C GLU A 108 11.62 -13.98 5.00
N PRO A 109 11.12 -14.64 3.94
CA PRO A 109 9.81 -15.27 3.96
C PRO A 109 9.70 -16.27 5.13
N VAL A 110 8.55 -16.36 5.78
CA VAL A 110 8.35 -17.28 6.91
C VAL A 110 7.35 -18.36 6.56
N MET A 111 7.41 -19.49 7.26
CA MET A 111 6.39 -20.52 7.17
C MET A 111 5.86 -20.79 8.58
N PRO A 112 4.89 -19.99 9.05
CA PRO A 112 4.24 -20.23 10.33
C PRO A 112 3.47 -21.56 10.25
N GLY A 113 3.46 -22.32 11.35
CA GLY A 113 2.64 -23.53 11.43
C GLY A 113 1.14 -23.20 11.46
N PRO A 114 0.25 -24.22 11.46
CA PRO A 114 -1.18 -23.98 11.67
C PRO A 114 -1.46 -23.33 13.04
N GLY A 115 -2.34 -22.34 13.08
CA GLY A 115 -2.74 -21.67 14.32
C GLY A 115 -2.97 -20.16 14.19
N LEU A 116 -3.32 -19.54 15.32
CA LEU A 116 -3.39 -18.09 15.47
C LEU A 116 -1.99 -17.54 15.76
N HIS A 117 -1.55 -16.59 14.96
CA HIS A 117 -0.24 -15.96 15.06
C HIS A 117 -0.36 -14.46 15.32
N ARG A 118 0.61 -13.92 16.05
CA ARG A 118 0.73 -12.49 16.33
C ARG A 118 1.99 -11.92 15.71
N LEU A 119 1.84 -10.89 14.90
CA LEU A 119 2.96 -10.07 14.44
C LEU A 119 3.02 -8.77 15.23
N ARG A 120 4.24 -8.39 15.61
CA ARG A 120 4.57 -7.12 16.25
C ARG A 120 5.70 -6.45 15.51
N LEU A 121 5.52 -5.16 15.24
CA LEU A 121 6.58 -4.27 14.78
C LEU A 121 7.07 -3.50 16.00
N VAL A 122 8.35 -3.60 16.30
CA VAL A 122 8.96 -3.07 17.52
C VAL A 122 10.05 -2.08 17.16
N ASP A 123 10.07 -0.91 17.80
CA ASP A 123 11.15 0.07 17.63
C ASP A 123 12.41 -0.29 18.43
N ASP A 124 13.47 0.51 18.27
CA ASP A 124 14.76 0.36 18.94
C ASP A 124 14.68 0.44 20.47
N GLY A 125 13.71 1.18 20.98
CA GLY A 125 13.37 1.27 22.40
C GLY A 125 12.54 0.12 22.95
N GLY A 126 12.17 -0.87 22.12
CA GLY A 126 11.36 -2.02 22.51
C GLY A 126 9.85 -1.73 22.56
N ARG A 127 9.40 -0.57 22.08
CA ARG A 127 7.98 -0.21 22.05
C ARG A 127 7.33 -0.82 20.81
N ILE A 128 6.14 -1.37 21.01
CA ILE A 128 5.32 -1.91 19.92
C ILE A 128 4.72 -0.73 19.15
N VAL A 129 5.12 -0.59 17.89
CA VAL A 129 4.61 0.45 17.00
C VAL A 129 3.44 -0.03 16.15
N ASP A 130 3.33 -1.33 15.88
CA ASP A 130 2.16 -1.93 15.24
C ASP A 130 2.01 -3.39 15.68
N GLN A 131 0.78 -3.90 15.70
CA GLN A 131 0.50 -5.28 16.09
C GLN A 131 -0.77 -5.78 15.40
N ILE A 132 -0.69 -6.95 14.79
CA ILE A 132 -1.83 -7.62 14.16
C ILE A 132 -1.88 -9.11 14.54
N LEU A 133 -3.05 -9.70 14.35
CA LEU A 133 -3.27 -11.15 14.45
C LEU A 133 -3.66 -11.69 13.08
N PHE A 134 -3.18 -12.88 12.73
CA PHE A 134 -3.57 -13.61 11.52
C PHE A 134 -3.63 -15.11 11.83
N THR A 135 -4.26 -15.90 10.96
CA THR A 135 -4.44 -17.34 11.17
C THR A 135 -3.89 -18.13 9.99
N VAL A 136 -3.22 -19.25 10.28
CA VAL A 136 -2.87 -20.29 9.31
C VAL A 136 -3.73 -21.51 9.61
N ARG A 137 -4.31 -22.12 8.58
CA ARG A 137 -5.20 -23.30 8.68
C ARG A 137 -4.70 -24.45 7.84
#